data_AF-A0A9W7AQF5-F1
#
_entry.id   AF-A0A9W7AQF5-F1
#
_cell.length_a   1.000
_cell.length_b   1.000
_cell.length_c   1.000
_cell.angle_alpha   90.00
_cell.angle_beta   90.00
_cell.angle_gamma   90.00
#
_symmetry.space_group_name_H-M   'P 1'
#
loop_
_entity.id
_entity.type
_entity.pdbx_description
1 polymer ?
#
loop_
_entity_poly.entity_id
_entity_poly.type
_entity_poly.pdbx_seq_one_letter_code
_entity_poly.pdbx_strand_id
1 'polypeptide(L)'
;MPKRKTLSNADIDLNPSSIRLTICEDHNHVLPHIYDALRAICRRSRSTSTSSPATSTPPTFRLIHFDSHPDLSILPTLEKSHIGHTHALQDELDGSQEGISCWITPLILQGSLKVVDWVHQDFCEQIEDGSHVVKLGWDSEGVCKTSSNLEYYIEDGCEYKYSKEGELSNPVEFTVNSTTAPNLLSSSSSCSVSGYWILDICLDYFVVSNPWLDTPFFKEIHEKVEASGIADAQAMVREWKLSGKYEYDEKTWGEILECCRYTKLPHCPELKEGAFNEFKDLLLLAKSRCESAPSCITVARSAEDGFISLDLVEDVQERVLQIVKAIWKVDVHIDY
;
A
#
# COMPACT_ATOMS: atom_id res chain seq x y z
N MET A 1 3.53 19.07 -31.83
CA MET A 1 2.49 18.88 -30.80
C MET A 1 1.34 18.07 -31.37
N PRO A 2 1.20 16.78 -31.03
CA PRO A 2 -0.01 16.04 -31.34
C PRO A 2 -1.09 16.35 -30.29
N LYS A 3 -2.29 16.67 -30.77
CA LYS A 3 -3.46 17.02 -29.94
C LYS A 3 -3.90 15.79 -29.12
N ARG A 4 -3.87 15.93 -27.80
CA ARG A 4 -4.46 14.98 -26.84
C ARG A 4 -5.95 14.83 -27.19
N LYS A 5 -6.38 13.62 -27.58
CA LYS A 5 -7.80 13.30 -27.76
C LYS A 5 -8.45 13.36 -26.38
N THR A 6 -9.34 14.34 -26.17
CA THR A 6 -10.31 14.32 -25.07
C THR A 6 -11.24 13.13 -25.27
N LEU A 7 -11.18 12.16 -24.35
CA LEU A 7 -12.15 11.08 -24.24
C LEU A 7 -13.52 11.67 -23.87
N SER A 8 -14.54 11.37 -24.67
CA SER A 8 -15.91 11.83 -24.49
C SER A 8 -16.64 10.98 -23.43
N ASN A 9 -17.46 11.64 -22.61
CA ASN A 9 -18.30 11.11 -21.53
C ASN A 9 -19.47 10.19 -21.97
N ALA A 10 -19.27 9.25 -22.90
CA ALA A 10 -20.29 8.29 -23.27
C ALA A 10 -19.67 6.88 -23.38
N ASP A 11 -20.39 5.90 -22.85
CA ASP A 11 -20.06 4.47 -22.73
C ASP A 11 -19.28 4.07 -21.45
N ILE A 12 -19.81 4.45 -20.28
CA ILE A 12 -19.65 3.62 -19.08
C ILE A 12 -20.80 2.61 -19.11
N ASP A 13 -20.49 1.40 -19.56
CA ASP A 13 -21.45 0.29 -19.66
C ASP A 13 -22.16 0.06 -18.32
N LEU A 14 -23.48 0.05 -18.39
CA LEU A 14 -24.39 -0.01 -17.26
C LEU A 14 -24.48 -1.47 -16.82
N ASN A 15 -23.75 -1.77 -15.75
CA ASN A 15 -23.49 -3.08 -15.12
C ASN A 15 -22.24 -3.73 -15.73
N PRO A 16 -21.06 -3.69 -15.06
CA PRO A 16 -19.88 -4.19 -15.70
C PRO A 16 -20.04 -5.71 -15.80
N SER A 17 -20.18 -6.20 -17.02
CA SER A 17 -19.99 -7.63 -17.28
C SER A 17 -18.54 -8.05 -17.01
N SER A 18 -17.65 -7.11 -16.61
CA SER A 18 -16.22 -7.27 -16.37
C SER A 18 -15.72 -6.29 -15.29
N ILE A 19 -14.90 -6.74 -14.34
CA ILE A 19 -14.29 -5.90 -13.30
C ILE A 19 -13.10 -5.16 -13.91
N ARG A 20 -12.93 -3.86 -13.64
CA ARG A 20 -11.75 -3.12 -14.06
C ARG A 20 -10.53 -3.58 -13.26
N LEU A 21 -9.52 -4.09 -13.95
CA LEU A 21 -8.20 -4.41 -13.42
C LEU A 21 -7.20 -3.41 -14.01
N THR A 22 -6.54 -2.60 -13.18
CA THR A 22 -5.50 -1.69 -13.65
C THR A 22 -4.13 -2.12 -13.13
N ILE A 23 -3.15 -2.17 -14.02
CA ILE A 23 -1.74 -2.43 -13.70
C ILE A 23 -0.98 -1.10 -13.78
N CYS A 24 -0.30 -0.73 -12.71
CA CYS A 24 0.54 0.46 -12.60
C CYS A 24 1.98 0.06 -12.31
N GLU A 25 2.93 0.96 -12.57
CA GLU A 25 4.32 0.75 -12.17
C GLU A 25 4.49 0.98 -10.67
N ASP A 26 4.56 2.24 -10.27
CA ASP A 26 4.61 2.62 -8.87
C ASP A 26 3.27 2.39 -8.17
N HIS A 27 3.36 1.97 -6.92
CA HIS A 27 2.19 1.55 -6.17
C HIS A 27 1.20 2.69 -5.91
N ASN A 28 1.68 3.90 -5.64
CA ASN A 28 0.82 5.05 -5.41
C ASN A 28 -0.01 5.46 -6.65
N HIS A 29 0.39 5.04 -7.87
CA HIS A 29 -0.39 5.29 -9.09
C HIS A 29 -1.69 4.49 -9.17
N VAL A 30 -1.93 3.51 -8.30
CA VAL A 30 -3.22 2.80 -8.22
C VAL A 30 -4.35 3.69 -7.67
N LEU A 31 -3.98 4.71 -6.89
CA LEU A 31 -4.89 5.59 -6.16
C LEU A 31 -5.96 6.30 -7.03
N PRO A 32 -5.63 6.92 -8.19
CA PRO A 32 -6.65 7.47 -9.10
C PRO A 32 -7.71 6.45 -9.54
N HIS A 33 -7.30 5.21 -9.80
CA HIS A 33 -8.20 4.13 -10.24
C HIS A 33 -9.14 3.69 -9.12
N ILE A 34 -8.63 3.65 -7.89
CA ILE A 34 -9.44 3.46 -6.69
C ILE A 34 -10.45 4.60 -6.55
N TYR A 35 -10.03 5.86 -6.69
CA TYR A 35 -10.95 7.01 -6.62
C TYR A 35 -12.03 6.97 -7.70
N ASP A 36 -11.72 6.53 -8.92
CA ASP A 36 -12.70 6.32 -9.99
C ASP A 36 -13.76 5.28 -9.58
N ALA A 37 -13.32 4.15 -8.99
CA ALA A 37 -14.20 3.10 -8.49
C ALA A 37 -15.10 3.62 -7.35
N LEU A 38 -14.53 4.35 -6.38
CA LEU A 38 -15.28 4.97 -5.28
C LEU A 38 -16.31 5.97 -5.79
N ARG A 39 -15.95 6.81 -6.78
CA ARG A 39 -16.88 7.74 -7.42
C ARG A 39 -18.01 6.99 -8.14
N ALA A 40 -17.72 5.87 -8.80
CA ALA A 40 -18.75 5.04 -9.44
C ALA A 40 -19.70 4.41 -8.41
N ILE A 41 -19.18 3.89 -7.30
CA ILE A 41 -19.97 3.39 -6.17
C ILE A 41 -20.91 4.49 -5.65
N CYS A 42 -20.37 5.66 -5.34
CA CYS A 42 -21.13 6.79 -4.81
C CYS A 42 -22.24 7.28 -5.77
N ARG A 43 -22.04 7.17 -7.09
CA ARG A 43 -23.08 7.48 -8.09
C ARG A 43 -24.19 6.42 -8.08
N ARG A 44 -23.85 5.13 -8.00
CA ARG A 44 -24.82 4.03 -7.97
C ARG A 44 -25.68 4.08 -6.70
N SER A 45 -25.08 4.30 -5.53
CA SER A 45 -25.80 4.37 -4.25
C SER A 45 -26.80 5.52 -4.18
N ARG A 46 -26.52 6.65 -4.86
CA ARG A 46 -27.45 7.78 -4.97
C ARG A 46 -28.59 7.53 -5.97
N SER A 47 -28.37 6.69 -6.97
CA SER A 47 -29.39 6.38 -7.99
C SER A 47 -30.44 5.40 -7.48
N THR A 48 -30.16 4.65 -6.41
CA THR A 48 -31.07 3.65 -5.83
C THR A 48 -31.87 4.15 -4.63
N SER A 49 -31.51 5.30 -4.02
CA SER A 49 -32.30 5.89 -2.94
C SER A 49 -33.40 6.81 -3.48
N THR A 50 -34.66 6.43 -3.27
CA THR A 50 -35.85 7.26 -3.57
C THR A 50 -36.16 8.29 -2.47
N SER A 51 -35.33 8.39 -1.42
CA SER A 51 -35.49 9.32 -0.29
C SER A 51 -34.59 10.56 -0.41
N SER A 52 -35.10 11.69 0.10
CA SER A 52 -34.50 13.04 0.02
C SER A 52 -33.00 13.13 0.38
N PRO A 53 -32.25 14.09 -0.21
CA PRO A 53 -30.78 14.11 -0.29
C PRO A 53 -30.05 14.62 0.97
N ALA A 54 -30.63 14.51 2.17
CA ALA A 54 -30.16 15.30 3.31
C ALA A 54 -29.10 14.64 4.21
N THR A 55 -28.92 13.31 4.21
CA THR A 55 -28.03 12.64 5.20
C THR A 55 -27.51 11.27 4.74
N SER A 56 -27.03 11.11 3.50
CA SER A 56 -26.37 9.83 3.13
C SER A 56 -24.89 9.86 3.54
N THR A 57 -24.53 9.13 4.59
CA THR A 57 -23.12 8.82 4.91
C THR A 57 -22.46 8.23 3.65
N PRO A 58 -21.26 8.68 3.26
CA PRO A 58 -20.57 8.10 2.12
C PRO A 58 -20.37 6.59 2.32
N PRO A 59 -20.45 5.79 1.25
CA PRO A 59 -20.24 4.35 1.34
C PRO A 59 -18.83 4.07 1.87
N THR A 60 -18.74 3.14 2.82
CA THR A 60 -17.48 2.63 3.32
C THR A 60 -17.03 1.43 2.50
N PHE A 61 -15.72 1.20 2.46
CA PHE A 61 -15.14 0.03 1.80
C PHE A 61 -14.01 -0.60 2.62
N ARG A 62 -13.69 -1.84 2.25
CA ARG A 62 -12.57 -2.63 2.75
C ARG A 62 -11.52 -2.78 1.64
N LEU A 63 -10.26 -2.76 2.01
CA LEU A 63 -9.14 -3.06 1.12
C LEU A 63 -8.57 -4.43 1.51
N ILE A 64 -8.45 -5.34 0.55
CA ILE A 64 -7.65 -6.56 0.70
C ILE A 64 -6.35 -6.30 -0.07
N HIS A 65 -5.24 -6.30 0.65
CA HIS A 65 -3.93 -5.86 0.19
C HIS A 65 -2.94 -7.02 0.22
N PHE A 66 -2.52 -7.51 -0.95
CA PHE A 66 -1.49 -8.54 -1.07
C PHE A 66 -0.15 -7.88 -1.39
N ASP A 67 0.75 -7.86 -0.40
CA ASP A 67 1.99 -7.09 -0.49
C ASP A 67 3.01 -7.58 0.54
N SER A 68 4.29 -7.40 0.27
CA SER A 68 5.34 -7.55 1.29
C SER A 68 5.44 -6.35 2.24
N HIS A 69 4.75 -5.25 1.94
CA HIS A 69 4.73 -3.99 2.68
C HIS A 69 3.31 -3.59 3.10
N PRO A 70 3.11 -3.01 4.30
CA PRO A 70 1.77 -2.58 4.72
C PRO A 70 1.22 -1.38 3.95
N ASP A 71 2.10 -0.52 3.42
CA ASP A 71 1.83 0.80 2.79
C ASP A 71 0.95 1.77 3.60
N LEU A 72 1.05 1.64 4.92
CA LEU A 72 0.35 2.47 5.90
C LEU A 72 1.24 3.59 6.45
N SER A 73 2.40 3.88 5.86
CA SER A 73 3.25 4.96 6.33
C SER A 73 2.54 6.31 6.21
N ILE A 74 3.04 7.30 6.96
CA ILE A 74 2.47 8.64 7.01
C ILE A 74 3.48 9.59 6.39
N LEU A 75 3.08 10.21 5.29
CA LEU A 75 3.86 11.26 4.65
C LEU A 75 3.73 12.57 5.46
N PRO A 76 4.82 13.14 6.02
CA PRO A 76 4.74 14.33 6.87
C PRO A 76 4.20 15.57 6.14
N THR A 77 4.47 15.67 4.84
CA THR A 77 4.06 16.78 3.97
C THR A 77 2.60 16.67 3.51
N LEU A 78 1.90 15.58 3.88
CA LEU A 78 0.50 15.38 3.54
C LEU A 78 -0.41 16.38 4.27
N GLU A 79 -0.76 17.45 3.59
CA GLU A 79 -1.74 18.41 4.07
C GLU A 79 -3.19 17.91 3.97
N LYS A 80 -4.05 18.39 4.88
CA LYS A 80 -5.50 18.15 4.84
C LYS A 80 -6.16 18.60 3.52
N SER A 81 -5.60 19.62 2.87
CA SER A 81 -6.06 20.16 1.59
C SER A 81 -5.94 19.14 0.45
N HIS A 82 -4.97 18.21 0.51
CA HIS A 82 -4.75 17.16 -0.50
C HIS A 82 -5.85 16.09 -0.49
N ILE A 83 -6.47 15.83 0.66
CA ILE A 83 -7.45 14.75 0.80
C ILE A 83 -8.66 15.00 -0.10
N GLY A 84 -8.92 14.07 -1.03
CA GLY A 84 -9.99 14.16 -2.02
C GLY A 84 -9.64 15.00 -3.27
N HIS A 85 -8.45 15.62 -3.34
CA HIS A 85 -7.94 16.33 -4.51
C HIS A 85 -6.88 15.48 -5.22
N THR A 86 -7.34 14.53 -6.05
CA THR A 86 -6.51 13.48 -6.66
C THR A 86 -5.24 13.98 -7.34
N HIS A 87 -5.26 15.12 -8.05
CA HIS A 87 -4.05 15.65 -8.71
C HIS A 87 -3.00 16.18 -7.73
N ALA A 88 -3.40 17.07 -6.80
CA ALA A 88 -2.45 17.62 -5.83
C ALA A 88 -1.88 16.53 -4.91
N LEU A 89 -2.72 15.54 -4.58
CA LEU A 89 -2.28 14.37 -3.83
C LEU A 89 -1.28 13.49 -4.61
N GLN A 90 -1.50 13.28 -5.91
CA GLN A 90 -0.55 12.56 -6.76
C GLN A 90 0.77 13.30 -6.85
N ASP A 91 0.74 14.61 -7.17
CA ASP A 91 1.95 15.42 -7.28
C ASP A 91 2.79 15.35 -5.97
N GLU A 92 2.11 15.31 -4.82
CA GLU A 92 2.75 15.16 -3.50
C GLU A 92 3.34 13.76 -3.27
N LEU A 93 2.62 12.70 -3.65
CA LEU A 93 3.10 11.31 -3.52
C LEU A 93 4.27 11.05 -4.47
N ASP A 94 4.16 11.44 -5.74
CA ASP A 94 5.21 11.27 -6.76
C ASP A 94 6.46 12.10 -6.43
N GLY A 95 6.28 13.23 -5.75
CA GLY A 95 7.37 14.08 -5.28
C GLY A 95 8.14 13.52 -4.08
N SER A 96 7.66 12.43 -3.46
CA SER A 96 8.23 11.84 -2.26
C SER A 96 8.74 10.41 -2.49
N GLN A 97 9.93 10.11 -1.98
CA GLN A 97 10.44 8.74 -1.93
C GLN A 97 9.57 7.82 -1.06
N GLU A 98 8.81 8.37 -0.11
CA GLU A 98 7.88 7.61 0.74
C GLU A 98 6.51 7.41 0.08
N GLY A 99 6.25 8.00 -1.09
CA GLY A 99 4.95 8.00 -1.77
C GLY A 99 4.35 6.61 -1.94
N ILE A 100 5.15 5.66 -2.41
CA ILE A 100 4.78 4.25 -2.60
C ILE A 100 4.46 3.53 -1.28
N SER A 101 4.97 4.00 -0.14
CA SER A 101 4.76 3.36 1.17
C SER A 101 3.60 3.96 1.97
N CYS A 102 2.96 5.03 1.48
CA CYS A 102 1.97 5.80 2.24
C CYS A 102 0.66 6.05 1.47
N TRP A 103 0.49 5.47 0.29
CA TRP A 103 -0.63 5.77 -0.60
C TRP A 103 -2.00 5.34 -0.04
N ILE A 104 -2.05 4.39 0.89
CA ILE A 104 -3.29 3.96 1.57
C ILE A 104 -3.75 5.02 2.57
N THR A 105 -2.82 5.72 3.23
CA THR A 105 -3.10 6.73 4.27
C THR A 105 -4.12 7.80 3.83
N PRO A 106 -4.01 8.41 2.63
CA PRO A 106 -5.03 9.34 2.13
C PRO A 106 -6.44 8.73 1.98
N LEU A 107 -6.58 7.44 1.65
CA LEU A 107 -7.88 6.76 1.57
C LEU A 107 -8.52 6.59 2.95
N ILE A 108 -7.69 6.31 3.96
CA ILE A 108 -8.11 6.24 5.36
C ILE A 108 -8.57 7.62 5.83
N LEU A 109 -7.77 8.65 5.63
CA LEU A 109 -8.05 10.02 6.07
C LEU A 109 -9.30 10.63 5.41
N GLN A 110 -9.67 10.17 4.21
CA GLN A 110 -10.95 10.52 3.58
C GLN A 110 -12.17 9.94 4.34
N GLY A 111 -11.97 8.92 5.17
CA GLY A 111 -12.98 8.34 6.06
C GLY A 111 -13.78 7.19 5.48
N SER A 112 -13.62 6.88 4.19
CA SER A 112 -14.35 5.80 3.51
C SER A 112 -13.69 4.42 3.68
N LEU A 113 -12.37 4.34 3.81
CA LEU A 113 -11.66 3.09 4.09
C LEU A 113 -11.71 2.80 5.58
N LYS A 114 -12.30 1.66 5.96
CA LYS A 114 -12.47 1.27 7.38
C LYS A 114 -11.65 0.06 7.81
N VAL A 115 -11.36 -0.83 6.88
CA VAL A 115 -10.61 -2.06 7.15
C VAL A 115 -9.61 -2.29 6.03
N VAL A 116 -8.36 -2.53 6.40
CA VAL A 116 -7.29 -2.99 5.52
C VAL A 116 -6.93 -4.41 5.98
N ASP A 117 -7.18 -5.41 5.14
CA ASP A 117 -6.68 -6.77 5.35
C ASP A 117 -5.34 -6.86 4.61
N TRP A 118 -4.23 -6.70 5.32
CA TRP A 118 -2.88 -6.86 4.78
C TRP A 118 -2.50 -8.34 4.85
N VAL A 119 -2.43 -8.97 3.68
CA VAL A 119 -2.05 -10.37 3.52
C VAL A 119 -0.61 -10.40 3.04
N HIS A 120 0.27 -10.88 3.91
CA HIS A 120 1.71 -10.87 3.69
C HIS A 120 2.32 -12.27 3.84
N GLN A 121 3.60 -12.40 3.50
CA GLN A 121 4.35 -13.64 3.67
C GLN A 121 4.84 -13.75 5.12
N ASP A 122 5.22 -14.96 5.49
CA ASP A 122 5.74 -15.34 6.82
C ASP A 122 7.04 -14.61 7.22
N PHE A 123 7.79 -14.07 6.26
CA PHE A 123 9.02 -13.32 6.51
C PHE A 123 8.79 -11.80 6.66
N CYS A 124 7.57 -11.31 6.51
CA CYS A 124 7.24 -9.89 6.70
C CYS A 124 6.91 -9.65 8.17
N GLU A 125 7.68 -8.79 8.83
CA GLU A 125 7.62 -8.55 10.27
C GLU A 125 7.24 -7.10 10.62
N GLN A 126 6.82 -6.29 9.63
CA GLN A 126 6.55 -4.87 9.85
C GLN A 126 5.37 -4.59 10.79
N ILE A 127 4.32 -5.42 10.76
CA ILE A 127 3.18 -5.38 11.69
C ILE A 127 2.91 -6.82 12.14
N GLU A 128 2.76 -7.02 13.46
CA GLU A 128 2.46 -8.34 14.01
C GLU A 128 1.10 -8.88 13.50
N ASP A 129 1.02 -10.19 13.24
CA ASP A 129 -0.24 -10.87 12.91
C ASP A 129 -1.31 -10.58 13.96
N GLY A 130 -2.49 -10.13 13.51
CA GLY A 130 -3.57 -9.73 14.40
C GLY A 130 -4.46 -8.64 13.85
N SER A 131 -5.40 -8.17 14.68
CA SER A 131 -6.30 -7.06 14.35
C SER A 131 -5.94 -5.85 15.20
N HIS A 132 -5.59 -4.76 14.54
CA HIS A 132 -5.08 -3.55 15.19
C HIS A 132 -5.95 -2.35 14.83
N VAL A 133 -6.45 -1.66 15.84
CA VAL A 133 -7.20 -0.41 15.67
C VAL A 133 -6.23 0.76 15.66
N VAL A 134 -6.28 1.55 14.60
CA VAL A 134 -5.38 2.70 14.38
C VAL A 134 -6.22 3.94 14.15
N LYS A 135 -5.74 5.09 14.64
CA LYS A 135 -6.37 6.39 14.44
C LYS A 135 -5.36 7.35 13.81
N LEU A 136 -5.75 7.97 12.71
CA LEU A 136 -4.97 8.99 12.01
C LEU A 136 -5.67 10.34 12.08
N GLY A 137 -4.92 11.43 12.23
CA GLY A 137 -5.46 12.78 12.21
C GLY A 137 -4.36 13.80 12.03
N TRP A 138 -4.68 15.08 12.25
CA TRP A 138 -3.70 16.16 12.17
C TRP A 138 -3.48 16.77 13.54
N ASP A 139 -2.23 17.03 13.90
CA ASP A 139 -1.91 17.76 15.13
C ASP A 139 -2.19 19.26 15.02
N SER A 140 -1.81 20.03 16.05
CA SER A 140 -2.00 21.47 16.10
C SER A 140 -1.17 22.24 15.06
N GLU A 141 -0.11 21.64 14.52
CA GLU A 141 0.75 22.23 13.50
C GLU A 141 0.29 21.85 12.08
N GLY A 142 -0.73 21.00 11.97
CA GLY A 142 -1.26 20.53 10.69
C GLY A 142 -0.48 19.36 10.10
N VAL A 143 0.36 18.68 10.90
CA VAL A 143 1.10 17.49 10.49
C VAL A 143 0.24 16.26 10.69
N CYS A 144 0.17 15.38 9.69
CA CYS A 144 -0.55 14.11 9.81
C CYS A 144 0.18 13.17 10.77
N LYS A 145 -0.55 12.58 11.73
CA LYS A 145 -0.01 11.71 12.78
C LYS A 145 -0.99 10.58 13.14
N THR A 146 -0.46 9.54 13.76
CA THR A 146 -1.18 8.42 14.35
C THR A 146 -1.17 8.49 15.87
N SER A 147 -2.20 7.95 16.52
CA SER A 147 -2.16 7.67 17.97
C SER A 147 -1.89 6.20 18.29
N SER A 148 -1.59 5.38 17.28
CA SER A 148 -1.24 3.97 17.46
C SER A 148 0.17 3.81 18.03
N ASN A 149 0.32 2.82 18.90
CA ASN A 149 1.60 2.42 19.46
C ASN A 149 2.22 1.23 18.73
N LEU A 150 1.73 0.87 17.54
CA LEU A 150 2.37 -0.16 16.73
C LEU A 150 3.79 0.25 16.43
N GLU A 151 4.70 -0.71 16.56
CA GLU A 151 6.12 -0.55 16.33
C GLU A 151 6.42 0.01 14.93
N TYR A 152 5.63 -0.40 13.94
CA TYR A 152 5.57 0.14 12.57
C TYR A 152 5.57 1.68 12.50
N TYR A 153 4.90 2.35 13.44
CA TYR A 153 4.83 3.82 13.48
C TYR A 153 5.89 4.47 14.40
N ILE A 154 6.64 3.68 15.18
CA ILE A 154 7.51 4.17 16.26
C ILE A 154 9.00 3.95 15.96
N GLU A 155 9.44 2.76 15.58
CA GLU A 155 10.86 2.35 15.71
C GLU A 155 11.82 3.01 14.71
N ASP A 156 11.36 3.36 13.50
CA ASP A 156 12.25 3.81 12.40
C ASP A 156 12.58 5.32 12.48
N GLY A 157 12.86 5.86 13.67
CA GLY A 157 13.14 7.29 13.87
C GLY A 157 11.97 8.19 13.44
N CYS A 158 10.76 7.64 13.51
CA CYS A 158 9.51 8.21 13.03
C CYS A 158 8.72 8.88 14.16
N GLU A 159 9.38 9.52 15.13
CA GLU A 159 8.70 10.21 16.25
C GLU A 159 7.65 11.23 15.76
N TYR A 160 7.87 11.81 14.58
CA TYR A 160 6.92 12.71 13.95
C TYR A 160 5.60 12.04 13.56
N LYS A 161 5.57 10.71 13.38
CA LYS A 161 4.37 9.95 13.02
C LYS A 161 3.44 9.76 14.22
N TYR A 162 3.90 9.89 15.47
CA TYR A 162 3.10 9.65 16.67
C TYR A 162 2.60 10.95 17.33
N SER A 163 1.36 10.93 17.82
CA SER A 163 0.78 11.94 18.72
C SER A 163 -0.24 11.31 19.66
N LYS A 164 -0.47 11.91 20.82
CA LYS A 164 -1.51 11.41 21.74
C LYS A 164 -2.88 11.60 21.10
N GLU A 165 -3.80 10.67 21.34
CA GLU A 165 -5.13 10.72 20.72
C GLU A 165 -5.87 12.07 20.93
N GLY A 166 -5.76 12.64 22.13
CA GLY A 166 -6.40 13.93 22.45
C GLY A 166 -5.79 15.16 21.77
N GLU A 167 -4.65 15.00 21.10
CA GLU A 167 -3.94 16.06 20.36
C GLU A 167 -4.26 16.00 18.85
N LEU A 168 -4.91 14.94 18.37
CA LEU A 168 -5.32 14.79 16.98
C LEU A 168 -6.66 15.50 16.72
N SER A 169 -6.69 16.31 15.67
CA SER A 169 -7.90 16.94 15.18
C SER A 169 -8.68 15.98 14.26
N ASN A 170 -9.94 15.73 14.63
CA ASN A 170 -10.88 14.84 13.91
C ASN A 170 -10.26 13.47 13.52
N PRO A 171 -9.75 12.70 14.48
CA PRO A 171 -9.09 11.44 14.18
C PRO A 171 -10.05 10.48 13.46
N VAL A 172 -9.56 9.87 12.40
CA VAL A 172 -10.23 8.83 11.64
C VAL A 172 -9.72 7.48 12.11
N GLU A 173 -10.63 6.66 12.61
CA GLU A 173 -10.35 5.28 13.01
C GLU A 173 -10.52 4.31 11.85
N PHE A 174 -9.58 3.37 11.75
CA PHE A 174 -9.63 2.20 10.87
C PHE A 174 -9.00 0.99 11.56
N THR A 175 -9.24 -0.20 11.00
CA THR A 175 -8.62 -1.46 11.45
C THR A 175 -7.68 -1.98 10.39
N VAL A 176 -6.46 -2.37 10.78
CA VAL A 176 -5.58 -3.20 9.96
C VAL A 176 -5.60 -4.63 10.51
N ASN A 177 -5.94 -5.60 9.67
CA ASN A 177 -5.80 -7.01 9.96
C ASN A 177 -4.55 -7.50 9.25
N SER A 178 -3.50 -7.80 10.02
CA SER A 178 -2.26 -8.39 9.53
C SER A 178 -2.39 -9.90 9.60
N THR A 179 -2.13 -10.60 8.49
CA THR A 179 -2.19 -12.07 8.50
C THR A 179 -1.35 -12.67 7.39
N THR A 180 -0.73 -13.80 7.71
CA THR A 180 -0.12 -14.66 6.70
C THR A 180 -1.16 -15.50 5.95
N ALA A 181 -0.81 -15.90 4.73
CA ALA A 181 -1.65 -16.79 3.92
C ALA A 181 -2.04 -18.11 4.61
N PRO A 182 -1.12 -18.87 5.25
CA PRO A 182 -1.48 -20.08 5.99
C PRO A 182 -2.48 -19.83 7.14
N ASN A 183 -2.32 -18.71 7.86
CA ASN A 183 -3.23 -18.34 8.94
C ASN A 183 -4.64 -18.02 8.41
N LEU A 184 -4.72 -17.32 7.27
CA LEU A 184 -6.01 -16.98 6.68
C LEU A 184 -6.75 -18.21 6.12
N LEU A 185 -6.02 -19.13 5.48
CA LEU A 185 -6.56 -20.38 4.92
C LEU A 185 -7.00 -21.38 6.01
N SER A 186 -6.30 -21.43 7.14
CA SER A 186 -6.65 -22.29 8.28
C SER A 186 -7.78 -21.74 9.15
N SER A 187 -8.09 -20.45 9.02
CA SER A 187 -9.19 -19.82 9.75
C SER A 187 -10.54 -20.42 9.36
N SER A 188 -11.19 -21.08 10.32
CA SER A 188 -12.54 -21.64 10.19
C SER A 188 -13.66 -20.59 10.27
N SER A 189 -13.31 -19.30 10.28
CA SER A 189 -14.28 -18.21 10.34
C SER A 189 -15.18 -18.20 9.09
N SER A 190 -16.48 -18.40 9.32
CA SER A 190 -17.54 -18.35 8.30
C SER A 190 -18.08 -16.94 8.09
N CYS A 191 -17.35 -15.91 8.52
CA CYS A 191 -17.83 -14.54 8.49
C CYS A 191 -17.92 -14.04 7.05
N SER A 192 -19.13 -13.70 6.60
CA SER A 192 -19.34 -13.05 5.32
C SER A 192 -18.99 -11.56 5.41
N VAL A 193 -18.21 -11.09 4.45
CA VAL A 193 -17.89 -9.67 4.30
C VAL A 193 -18.97 -9.04 3.42
N SER A 194 -19.79 -8.18 4.02
CA SER A 194 -20.78 -7.37 3.32
C SER A 194 -20.20 -6.01 2.96
N GLY A 195 -20.74 -5.40 1.89
CA GLY A 195 -20.35 -4.06 1.43
C GLY A 195 -19.32 -4.07 0.29
N TYR A 196 -18.81 -2.88 -0.02
CA TYR A 196 -17.85 -2.68 -1.09
C TYR A 196 -16.44 -3.05 -0.63
N TRP A 197 -15.68 -3.67 -1.52
CA TRP A 197 -14.27 -3.94 -1.29
C TRP A 197 -13.45 -3.76 -2.55
N ILE A 198 -12.15 -3.57 -2.36
CA ILE A 198 -11.13 -3.40 -3.39
C ILE A 198 -10.07 -4.48 -3.16
N LEU A 199 -9.57 -5.06 -4.25
CA LEU A 199 -8.44 -5.98 -4.24
C LEU A 199 -7.23 -5.24 -4.79
N ASP A 200 -6.19 -5.13 -3.98
CA ASP A 200 -4.89 -4.60 -4.38
C ASP A 200 -3.83 -5.70 -4.28
N ILE A 201 -2.93 -5.73 -5.26
CA ILE A 201 -1.91 -6.77 -5.41
C ILE A 201 -0.60 -6.08 -5.83
N CYS A 202 0.39 -6.04 -4.96
CA CYS A 202 1.75 -5.75 -5.39
C CYS A 202 2.44 -7.05 -5.82
N LEU A 203 3.25 -6.97 -6.88
CA LEU A 203 3.98 -8.14 -7.38
C LEU A 203 5.12 -8.56 -6.44
N ASP A 204 5.60 -7.65 -5.59
CA ASP A 204 6.60 -7.97 -4.57
C ASP A 204 6.09 -9.00 -3.55
N TYR A 205 4.76 -9.20 -3.45
CA TYR A 205 4.16 -10.26 -2.65
C TYR A 205 4.72 -11.65 -3.01
N PHE A 206 5.12 -11.87 -4.26
CA PHE A 206 5.63 -13.17 -4.69
C PHE A 206 7.13 -13.30 -4.51
N VAL A 207 7.84 -12.18 -4.61
CA VAL A 207 9.29 -12.09 -4.57
C VAL A 207 9.66 -10.65 -4.28
N VAL A 208 10.40 -10.43 -3.19
CA VAL A 208 10.76 -9.08 -2.76
C VAL A 208 12.27 -8.97 -2.58
N SER A 209 12.85 -8.01 -3.27
CA SER A 209 14.23 -7.58 -3.10
C SER A 209 14.25 -6.43 -2.10
N ASN A 210 15.25 -6.43 -1.24
CA ASN A 210 15.56 -5.25 -0.45
C ASN A 210 16.64 -4.53 -1.26
N PRO A 211 16.33 -3.41 -1.95
CA PRO A 211 17.26 -2.76 -2.86
C PRO A 211 18.53 -2.29 -2.15
N TRP A 212 18.48 -2.14 -0.82
CA TRP A 212 19.65 -1.83 -0.02
C TRP A 212 20.61 -3.03 0.08
N LEU A 213 20.16 -4.28 0.01
CA LEU A 213 21.07 -5.43 0.17
C LEU A 213 21.90 -5.76 -1.08
N ASP A 214 21.66 -5.08 -2.20
CA ASP A 214 22.32 -5.36 -3.48
C ASP A 214 23.80 -4.95 -3.53
N THR A 215 24.26 -4.11 -2.59
CA THR A 215 25.67 -3.69 -2.53
C THR A 215 26.35 -4.13 -1.23
N PRO A 216 27.64 -4.52 -1.27
CA PRO A 216 28.41 -4.83 -0.06
C PRO A 216 28.41 -3.70 0.98
N PHE A 217 28.35 -2.45 0.51
CA PHE A 217 28.36 -1.27 1.35
C PHE A 217 27.10 -1.17 2.22
N PHE A 218 25.93 -1.24 1.61
CA PHE A 218 24.66 -1.18 2.33
C PHE A 218 24.41 -2.44 3.16
N LYS A 219 24.90 -3.60 2.72
CA LYS A 219 24.89 -4.82 3.52
C LYS A 219 25.67 -4.65 4.84
N GLU A 220 26.85 -4.03 4.80
CA GLU A 220 27.63 -3.72 6.01
C GLU A 220 26.87 -2.79 6.97
N ILE A 221 26.10 -1.83 6.43
CA ILE A 221 25.22 -0.95 7.22
C ILE A 221 24.08 -1.74 7.85
N HIS A 222 23.39 -2.57 7.07
CA HIS A 222 22.27 -3.38 7.55
C HIS A 222 22.70 -4.32 8.69
N GLU A 223 23.79 -5.07 8.50
CA GLU A 223 24.37 -5.94 9.53
C GLU A 223 24.74 -5.16 10.80
N LYS A 224 25.20 -3.92 10.65
CA LYS A 224 25.53 -3.04 11.78
C LYS A 224 24.28 -2.59 12.54
N VAL A 225 23.20 -2.27 11.83
CA VAL A 225 21.92 -1.92 12.44
C VAL A 225 21.35 -3.11 13.20
N GLU A 226 21.34 -4.30 12.62
CA GLU A 226 20.87 -5.52 13.29
C GLU A 226 21.70 -5.85 14.54
N ALA A 227 23.03 -5.71 14.46
CA ALA A 227 23.92 -6.10 15.55
C ALA A 227 23.99 -5.09 16.71
N SER A 228 23.82 -3.80 16.42
CA SER A 228 24.09 -2.71 17.39
C SER A 228 23.09 -1.55 17.41
N GLY A 229 22.06 -1.60 16.57
CA GLY A 229 21.00 -0.59 16.49
C GLY A 229 21.31 0.58 15.57
N ILE A 230 20.26 1.35 15.27
CA ILE A 230 20.26 2.45 14.29
C ILE A 230 21.28 3.54 14.65
N ALA A 231 21.38 3.91 15.93
CA ALA A 231 22.27 4.98 16.38
C ALA A 231 23.75 4.68 16.08
N ASP A 232 24.17 3.43 16.26
CA ASP A 232 25.54 2.99 16.02
C ASP A 232 25.85 2.91 14.52
N ALA A 233 24.88 2.45 13.71
CA ALA A 233 25.02 2.45 12.25
C ALA A 233 25.12 3.89 11.70
N GLN A 234 24.29 4.82 12.19
CA GLN A 234 24.38 6.23 11.80
C GLN A 234 25.71 6.87 12.20
N ALA A 235 26.25 6.54 13.38
CA ALA A 235 27.57 7.01 13.81
C ALA A 235 28.69 6.48 12.89
N MET A 236 28.63 5.20 12.52
CA MET A 236 29.56 4.58 11.58
C MET A 236 29.52 5.24 10.20
N VAL A 237 28.34 5.48 9.64
CA VAL A 237 28.17 6.15 8.34
C VAL A 237 28.76 7.57 8.39
N ARG A 238 28.52 8.32 9.48
CA ARG A 238 29.12 9.65 9.68
C ARG A 238 30.64 9.60 9.73
N GLU A 239 31.22 8.62 10.42
CA GLU A 239 32.68 8.43 10.45
C GLU A 239 33.25 8.13 9.06
N TRP A 240 32.59 7.27 8.27
CA TRP A 240 33.01 6.96 6.91
C TRP A 240 32.98 8.18 6.00
N LYS A 241 31.93 9.00 6.11
CA LYS A 241 31.83 10.27 5.38
C LYS A 241 32.96 11.22 5.76
N LEU A 242 33.28 11.36 7.04
CA LEU A 242 34.34 12.26 7.53
C LEU A 242 35.76 11.77 7.21
N SER A 243 35.97 10.46 7.19
CA SER A 243 37.26 9.84 6.86
C SER A 243 37.55 9.83 5.36
N GLY A 244 36.55 10.08 4.52
CA GLY A 244 36.68 9.96 3.07
C GLY A 244 36.85 8.52 2.61
N LYS A 245 36.36 7.53 3.38
CA LYS A 245 36.42 6.10 3.01
C LYS A 245 35.69 5.84 1.68
N TYR A 246 34.64 6.60 1.40
CA TYR A 246 33.86 6.55 0.17
C TYR A 246 33.63 7.96 -0.41
N GLU A 247 33.65 8.08 -1.73
CA GLU A 247 33.37 9.33 -2.46
C GLU A 247 31.94 9.30 -3.03
N TYR A 248 30.99 9.85 -2.28
CA TYR A 248 29.61 10.06 -2.71
C TYR A 248 29.22 11.53 -2.59
N ASP A 249 28.23 11.95 -3.38
CA ASP A 249 27.64 13.28 -3.24
C ASP A 249 26.77 13.39 -1.97
N GLU A 250 26.38 14.61 -1.61
CA GLU A 250 25.57 14.86 -0.41
C GLU A 250 24.19 14.19 -0.47
N LYS A 251 23.63 14.01 -1.67
CA LYS A 251 22.31 13.38 -1.83
C LYS A 251 22.40 11.90 -1.50
N THR A 252 23.37 11.20 -2.10
CA THR A 252 23.61 9.78 -1.83
C THR A 252 23.95 9.55 -0.36
N TRP A 253 24.73 10.42 0.28
CA TRP A 253 24.95 10.31 1.73
C TRP A 253 23.67 10.49 2.56
N GLY A 254 22.73 11.31 2.11
CA GLY A 254 21.40 11.43 2.70
C GLY A 254 20.60 10.14 2.57
N GLU A 255 20.55 9.57 1.36
CA GLU A 255 19.89 8.28 1.08
C GLU A 255 20.49 7.14 1.92
N ILE A 256 21.82 7.13 2.11
CA ILE A 256 22.52 6.14 2.95
C ILE A 256 22.13 6.25 4.42
N LEU A 257 22.01 7.48 4.94
CA LEU A 257 21.56 7.68 6.31
C LEU A 257 20.10 7.29 6.50
N GLU A 258 19.29 7.43 5.45
CA GLU A 258 17.88 7.03 5.46
C GLU A 258 17.74 5.50 5.42
N CYS A 259 18.58 4.80 4.64
CA CYS A 259 18.68 3.34 4.66
C CYS A 259 18.90 2.79 6.08
N CYS A 260 19.65 3.48 6.94
CA CYS A 260 19.84 3.07 8.33
C CYS A 260 18.55 3.01 9.16
N ARG A 261 17.45 3.62 8.70
CA ARG A 261 16.17 3.64 9.42
C ARG A 261 15.34 2.40 9.16
N TYR A 262 15.51 1.74 8.02
CA TYR A 262 14.65 0.65 7.60
C TYR A 262 15.23 -0.70 7.98
N THR A 263 14.89 -1.17 9.18
CA THR A 263 15.48 -2.41 9.73
C THR A 263 14.66 -3.67 9.43
N LYS A 264 13.39 -3.48 9.06
CA LYS A 264 12.42 -4.56 8.81
C LYS A 264 11.95 -4.60 7.36
N LEU A 265 12.75 -4.07 6.43
CA LEU A 265 12.43 -4.22 5.01
C LEU A 265 12.57 -5.70 4.61
N PRO A 266 11.51 -6.30 4.07
CA PRO A 266 11.51 -7.71 3.73
C PRO A 266 12.51 -8.00 2.60
N HIS A 267 13.12 -9.19 2.66
CA HIS A 267 14.03 -9.67 1.62
C HIS A 267 13.83 -11.16 1.37
N CYS A 268 13.19 -11.49 0.26
CA CYS A 268 13.03 -12.85 -0.25
C CYS A 268 13.12 -12.81 -1.79
N PRO A 269 14.34 -12.74 -2.36
CA PRO A 269 14.55 -12.54 -3.80
C PRO A 269 14.31 -13.82 -4.64
N GLU A 270 13.75 -14.87 -4.03
CA GLU A 270 13.45 -16.14 -4.68
C GLU A 270 11.95 -16.41 -4.66
N LEU A 271 11.40 -16.83 -5.80
CA LEU A 271 10.01 -17.27 -5.88
C LEU A 271 9.80 -18.56 -5.08
N LYS A 272 8.98 -18.49 -4.03
CA LYS A 272 8.64 -19.66 -3.22
C LYS A 272 7.79 -20.66 -4.01
N GLU A 273 8.11 -21.95 -3.89
CA GLU A 273 7.30 -23.02 -4.48
C GLU A 273 5.88 -22.98 -3.93
N GLY A 274 4.88 -23.00 -4.82
CA GLY A 274 3.47 -23.00 -4.42
C GLY A 274 2.86 -21.63 -4.14
N ALA A 275 3.63 -20.53 -4.13
CA ALA A 275 3.12 -19.18 -3.84
C ALA A 275 1.91 -18.79 -4.70
N PHE A 276 1.94 -19.11 -5.99
CA PHE A 276 0.82 -18.85 -6.91
C PHE A 276 -0.42 -19.71 -6.64
N ASN A 277 -0.25 -20.95 -6.17
CA ASN A 277 -1.38 -21.81 -5.80
C ASN A 277 -2.01 -21.31 -4.50
N GLU A 278 -1.19 -20.94 -3.53
CA GLU A 278 -1.64 -20.34 -2.27
C GLU A 278 -2.39 -19.04 -2.52
N PHE A 279 -1.82 -18.13 -3.34
CA PHE A 279 -2.50 -16.91 -3.76
C PHE A 279 -3.85 -17.17 -4.43
N LYS A 280 -3.92 -18.15 -5.34
CA LYS A 280 -5.18 -18.55 -5.96
C LYS A 280 -6.21 -19.04 -4.93
N ASP A 281 -5.78 -19.84 -3.96
CA ASP A 281 -6.66 -20.35 -2.90
C ASP A 281 -7.16 -19.22 -1.99
N LEU A 282 -6.33 -18.23 -1.69
CA LEU A 282 -6.72 -17.02 -0.95
C LEU A 282 -7.75 -16.19 -1.72
N LEU A 283 -7.59 -16.02 -3.04
CA LEU A 283 -8.56 -15.31 -3.87
C LEU A 283 -9.89 -16.07 -3.98
N LEU A 284 -9.87 -17.40 -4.04
CA LEU A 284 -11.07 -18.24 -3.97
C LEU A 284 -11.75 -18.12 -2.61
N LEU A 285 -10.97 -18.09 -1.53
CA LEU A 285 -11.48 -17.85 -0.18
C LEU A 285 -12.13 -16.47 -0.08
N ALA A 286 -11.48 -15.41 -0.56
CA ALA A 286 -12.03 -14.06 -0.61
C ALA A 286 -13.35 -14.01 -1.42
N LYS A 287 -13.39 -14.66 -2.59
CA LYS A 287 -14.60 -14.80 -3.41
C LYS A 287 -15.73 -15.52 -2.66
N SER A 288 -15.40 -16.51 -1.82
CA SER A 288 -16.39 -17.26 -1.04
C SER A 288 -16.92 -16.50 0.18
N ARG A 289 -16.09 -15.62 0.78
CA ARG A 289 -16.43 -14.84 1.97
C ARG A 289 -17.09 -13.50 1.64
N CYS A 290 -16.77 -12.89 0.50
CA CYS A 290 -17.33 -11.61 0.09
C CYS A 290 -18.64 -11.81 -0.67
N GLU A 291 -19.69 -11.06 -0.30
CA GLU A 291 -21.02 -11.16 -0.93
C GLU A 291 -21.04 -10.69 -2.39
N SER A 292 -20.05 -9.89 -2.78
CA SER A 292 -19.92 -9.32 -4.11
C SER A 292 -18.50 -9.46 -4.66
N ALA A 293 -18.36 -9.34 -5.97
CA ALA A 293 -17.06 -9.22 -6.62
C ALA A 293 -16.36 -7.89 -6.20
N PRO A 294 -15.02 -7.79 -6.30
CA PRO A 294 -14.33 -6.55 -5.96
C PRO A 294 -14.79 -5.41 -6.87
N SER A 295 -14.81 -4.20 -6.32
CA SER A 295 -15.29 -3.00 -7.03
C SER A 295 -14.31 -2.55 -8.12
N CYS A 296 -13.02 -2.77 -7.89
CA CYS A 296 -11.93 -2.73 -8.85
C CYS A 296 -10.80 -3.63 -8.35
N ILE A 297 -9.89 -3.98 -9.24
CA ILE A 297 -8.64 -4.68 -8.93
C ILE A 297 -7.49 -3.77 -9.36
N THR A 298 -6.48 -3.64 -8.51
CA THR A 298 -5.26 -2.89 -8.82
C THR A 298 -4.06 -3.82 -8.68
N VAL A 299 -3.06 -3.61 -9.54
CA VAL A 299 -1.79 -4.33 -9.53
C VAL A 299 -0.66 -3.31 -9.60
N ALA A 300 0.28 -3.36 -8.68
CA ALA A 300 1.51 -2.57 -8.71
C ALA A 300 2.69 -3.48 -9.09
N ARG A 301 3.52 -3.03 -10.04
CA ARG A 301 4.61 -3.85 -10.58
C ARG A 301 5.85 -3.82 -9.71
N SER A 302 6.20 -2.65 -9.17
CA SER A 302 7.44 -2.43 -8.41
C SER A 302 8.72 -2.79 -9.17
N ALA A 303 8.71 -2.68 -10.51
CA ALA A 303 9.87 -2.96 -11.34
C ALA A 303 10.89 -1.83 -11.29
N GLU A 304 10.42 -0.57 -11.21
CA GLU A 304 11.26 0.63 -11.22
C GLU A 304 11.73 1.08 -9.83
N ASP A 305 11.07 0.62 -8.75
CA ASP A 305 11.43 0.95 -7.36
C ASP A 305 12.47 -0.02 -6.74
N GLY A 306 12.77 -1.13 -7.43
CA GLY A 306 13.79 -2.10 -7.03
C GLY A 306 13.32 -3.18 -6.06
N PHE A 307 12.03 -3.22 -5.71
CA PHE A 307 11.48 -4.25 -4.82
C PHE A 307 11.16 -5.57 -5.53
N ILE A 308 11.11 -5.62 -6.87
CA ILE A 308 11.13 -6.88 -7.63
C ILE A 308 12.25 -6.91 -8.67
N SER A 309 12.84 -8.08 -8.87
CA SER A 309 13.81 -8.29 -9.96
C SER A 309 13.14 -8.14 -11.34
N LEU A 310 13.76 -7.35 -12.21
CA LEU A 310 13.34 -7.15 -13.60
C LEU A 310 13.24 -8.46 -14.41
N ASP A 311 14.00 -9.48 -14.03
CA ASP A 311 13.96 -10.79 -14.69
C ASP A 311 12.68 -11.59 -14.35
N LEU A 312 12.01 -11.24 -13.25
CA LEU A 312 10.84 -11.97 -12.73
C LEU A 312 9.53 -11.22 -12.94
N VAL A 313 9.54 -9.89 -12.97
CA VAL A 313 8.32 -9.07 -12.98
C VAL A 313 7.31 -9.46 -14.06
N GLU A 314 7.77 -9.76 -15.28
CA GLU A 314 6.88 -10.14 -16.39
C GLU A 314 6.23 -11.52 -16.18
N ASP A 315 6.97 -12.52 -15.68
CA ASP A 315 6.43 -13.85 -15.39
C ASP A 315 5.45 -13.80 -14.21
N VAL A 316 5.80 -13.06 -13.15
CA VAL A 316 4.93 -12.88 -11.98
C VAL A 316 3.63 -12.19 -12.39
N GLN A 317 3.72 -11.08 -13.14
CA GLN A 317 2.56 -10.34 -13.64
C GLN A 317 1.64 -11.25 -14.46
N GLU A 318 2.18 -11.98 -15.44
CA GLU A 318 1.39 -12.84 -16.32
C GLU A 318 0.67 -13.95 -15.52
N ARG A 319 1.35 -14.56 -14.55
CA ARG A 319 0.76 -15.59 -13.68
C ARG A 319 -0.34 -15.03 -12.78
N VAL A 320 -0.13 -13.86 -12.18
CA VAL A 320 -1.17 -13.15 -11.40
C VAL A 320 -2.38 -12.87 -12.27
N LEU A 321 -2.19 -12.34 -13.48
CA LEU A 321 -3.28 -12.07 -14.42
C LEU A 321 -4.03 -13.35 -14.82
N GLN A 322 -3.33 -14.45 -15.07
CA GLN A 322 -3.95 -15.74 -15.38
C GLN A 322 -4.85 -16.23 -14.24
N ILE A 323 -4.38 -16.12 -12.99
CA ILE A 323 -5.15 -16.51 -11.81
C ILE A 323 -6.38 -15.62 -11.66
N VAL A 324 -6.22 -14.30 -11.72
CA VAL A 324 -7.33 -13.35 -11.55
C VAL A 324 -8.39 -13.54 -12.64
N LYS A 325 -7.97 -13.71 -13.91
CA LYS A 325 -8.87 -13.99 -15.04
C LYS A 325 -9.60 -15.33 -14.93
N ALA A 326 -9.03 -16.31 -14.22
CA ALA A 326 -9.69 -17.59 -13.97
C ALA A 326 -10.79 -17.48 -12.90
N ILE A 327 -10.71 -16.49 -12.00
CA ILE A 327 -11.65 -16.32 -10.88
C ILE A 327 -12.74 -15.30 -11.22
N TRP A 328 -12.39 -14.20 -11.88
CA TRP A 328 -13.30 -13.13 -12.26
C TRP A 328 -13.15 -12.76 -13.74
N LYS A 329 -14.26 -12.32 -14.35
CA LYS A 329 -14.20 -11.68 -15.65
C LYS A 329 -13.67 -10.26 -15.45
N VAL A 330 -12.50 -9.96 -16.03
CA VAL A 330 -11.79 -8.69 -15.84
C VAL A 330 -11.48 -8.01 -17.18
N ASP A 331 -11.53 -6.68 -17.18
CA ASP A 331 -11.07 -5.81 -18.25
C ASP A 331 -9.73 -5.20 -17.82
N VAL A 332 -8.66 -5.55 -18.53
CA VAL A 332 -7.28 -5.25 -18.13
C VAL A 332 -6.84 -3.94 -18.77
N HIS A 333 -6.42 -2.99 -17.94
CA HIS A 333 -5.85 -1.72 -18.34
C HIS A 333 -4.40 -1.64 -17.84
N ILE A 334 -3.49 -1.33 -18.75
CA ILE A 334 -2.08 -1.10 -18.46
C ILE A 334 -1.88 0.42 -18.41
N ASP A 335 -1.33 0.94 -17.31
CA ASP A 335 -1.13 2.36 -17.05
C ASP A 335 0.27 2.62 -16.47
N TYR A 336 1.29 2.35 -17.30
CA TYR A 336 2.71 2.69 -17.08
C TYR A 336 3.45 2.81 -18.41
#